data_AF-A0A964ZEB0-F1
#
_entry.id   AF-A0A964ZEB0-F1
#
_cell.length_a   1.000
_cell.length_b   1.000
_cell.length_c   1.000
_cell.angle_alpha   90.00
_cell.angle_beta   90.00
_cell.angle_gamma   90.00
#
_symmetry.space_group_name_H-M   'P 1'
#
loop_
_entity.id
_entity.type
_entity.pdbx_description
1 polymer ?
#
loop_
_entity_poly.entity_id
_entity_poly.type
_entity_poly.pdbx_seq_one_letter_code
_entity_poly.pdbx_strand_id
1 'polypeptide(L)'
;MLLAYQLGQLFEHKIGSLRFALLYLTALLGGSVGALIMSPDAITGGASGAVFGLMAAAVVGLRRDRINPMQTGIGMTFVLNIVITLVIPGISIGGHFGGAIAGAICSLFLLNPSKRTISKLFEVFAPIAISIALVYLAVSFVNA
;
A
#
# COMPACT_ATOMS: atom_id res chain seq x y z
N MET A 1 3.46 13.59 -6.01
CA MET A 1 2.06 14.01 -5.80
C MET A 1 1.12 13.63 -6.93
N LEU A 2 1.50 13.75 -8.20
CA LEU A 2 0.67 13.33 -9.34
C LEU A 2 0.14 11.88 -9.25
N LEU A 3 1.02 10.91 -8.98
CA LEU A 3 0.61 9.49 -8.84
C LEU A 3 -0.36 9.26 -7.68
N ALA A 4 -0.16 9.94 -6.55
CA ALA A 4 -1.06 9.85 -5.41
C ALA A 4 -2.46 10.37 -5.76
N TYR A 5 -2.54 11.47 -6.52
CA TYR A 5 -3.80 12.03 -7.00
C TYR A 5 -4.51 11.09 -7.99
N GLN A 6 -3.79 10.59 -9.00
CA GLN A 6 -4.36 9.69 -10.02
C GLN A 6 -4.85 8.37 -9.42
N LEU A 7 -4.02 7.72 -8.60
CA LEU A 7 -4.42 6.50 -7.90
C LEU A 7 -5.52 6.76 -6.88
N GLY A 8 -5.48 7.92 -6.21
CA GLY A 8 -6.52 8.35 -5.29
C GLY A 8 -7.89 8.44 -5.96
N GLN A 9 -7.98 9.15 -7.10
CA GLN A 9 -9.22 9.21 -7.88
C GLN A 9 -9.70 7.83 -8.33
N LEU A 10 -8.78 6.98 -8.80
CA LEU A 10 -9.11 5.61 -9.24
C LEU A 10 -9.71 4.78 -8.10
N PHE A 11 -9.07 4.78 -6.92
CA PHE A 11 -9.52 3.99 -5.79
C PHE A 11 -10.76 4.58 -5.12
N GLU A 12 -10.83 5.91 -4.93
CA GLU A 12 -12.00 6.55 -4.36
C GLU A 12 -13.25 6.26 -5.19
N HIS A 13 -13.16 6.28 -6.52
CA HIS A 13 -14.26 5.88 -7.39
C HIS A 13 -14.60 4.39 -7.29
N LYS A 14 -13.60 3.51 -7.18
CA LYS A 14 -13.79 2.05 -7.16
C LYS A 14 -14.31 1.50 -5.83
N ILE A 15 -13.85 2.03 -4.69
CA ILE A 15 -14.13 1.49 -3.35
C ILE A 15 -14.75 2.51 -2.38
N GLY A 16 -14.90 3.78 -2.78
CA GLY A 16 -15.42 4.86 -1.94
C GLY A 16 -14.37 5.47 -1.01
N SER A 17 -14.61 6.70 -0.57
CA SER A 17 -13.64 7.54 0.15
C SER A 17 -13.15 6.91 1.46
N LEU A 18 -14.04 6.30 2.26
CA LEU A 18 -13.66 5.67 3.53
C LEU A 18 -12.67 4.51 3.33
N ARG A 19 -12.97 3.61 2.38
CA ARG A 19 -12.12 2.44 2.12
C ARG A 19 -10.81 2.83 1.46
N PHE A 20 -10.84 3.85 0.59
CA PHE A 20 -9.64 4.44 0.04
C PHE A 20 -8.75 5.04 1.15
N ALA A 21 -9.33 5.80 2.09
CA ALA A 21 -8.59 6.36 3.21
C ALA A 21 -7.94 5.25 4.06
N LEU A 22 -8.68 4.17 4.35
CA LEU A 22 -8.14 3.01 5.07
C LEU A 22 -7.00 2.33 4.32
N LEU A 23 -7.13 2.14 3.00
CA LEU A 23 -6.06 1.58 2.17
C LEU A 23 -4.81 2.47 2.20
N TYR A 24 -4.99 3.78 2.01
CA TYR A 24 -3.91 4.76 2.03
C TYR A 24 -3.19 4.77 3.37
N LEU A 25 -3.94 4.83 4.49
CA LEU A 25 -3.39 4.82 5.84
C LEU A 25 -2.65 3.50 6.14
N THR A 26 -3.23 2.36 5.77
CA THR A 26 -2.59 1.05 5.97
C THR A 26 -1.26 0.98 5.21
N ALA A 27 -1.24 1.44 3.96
CA ALA A 27 -0.02 1.49 3.16
C ALA A 27 1.01 2.48 3.73
N LEU A 28 0.57 3.64 4.22
CA LEU A 28 1.44 4.61 4.87
C LEU A 28 2.11 4.02 6.12
N LEU A 29 1.33 3.39 7.00
CA LEU A 29 1.81 2.73 8.21
C LEU A 29 2.74 1.57 7.89
N GLY A 30 2.42 0.76 6.88
CA GLY A 30 3.28 -0.33 6.43
C GLY A 30 4.62 0.17 5.92
N GLY A 31 4.62 1.31 5.23
CA GLY A 31 5.86 1.99 4.83
C GLY A 31 6.66 2.46 6.05
N SER A 32 6.04 3.15 7.00
CA SER A 32 6.72 3.59 8.21
C SER A 32 7.34 2.43 9.00
N VAL A 33 6.61 1.32 9.16
CA VAL A 33 7.12 0.11 9.82
C VAL A 33 8.29 -0.52 9.05
N GLY A 34 8.16 -0.65 7.73
CA GLY A 34 9.23 -1.22 6.91
C GLY A 34 10.50 -0.37 6.94
N ALA A 35 10.35 0.96 6.96
CA ALA A 35 11.48 1.87 7.13
C ALA A 35 12.14 1.72 8.50
N LEU A 36 11.34 1.66 9.58
CA LEU A 36 11.82 1.49 10.94
C LEU A 36 12.62 0.19 11.13
N ILE A 37 12.12 -0.93 10.59
CA ILE A 37 12.78 -2.23 10.73
C ILE A 37 14.13 -2.26 9.99
N MET A 38 14.21 -1.64 8.81
CA MET A 38 15.39 -1.78 7.95
C MET A 38 16.43 -0.68 8.12
N SER A 39 16.02 0.49 8.61
CA SER A 39 16.91 1.64 8.81
C SER A 39 16.42 2.47 10.01
N PRO A 40 16.52 1.93 11.24
CA PRO A 40 15.93 2.52 12.45
C PRO A 40 16.45 3.91 12.78
N ASP A 41 17.73 4.16 12.53
CA ASP A 41 18.39 5.44 12.84
C ASP A 41 18.27 6.46 11.69
N ALA A 42 17.72 6.05 10.55
CA ALA A 42 17.60 6.92 9.39
C ALA A 42 16.34 7.80 9.50
N ILE A 43 16.53 9.11 9.38
CA ILE A 43 15.42 10.05 9.24
C ILE A 43 14.79 9.83 7.86
N THR A 44 13.70 9.07 7.84
CA THR A 44 12.94 8.77 6.64
C THR A 44 11.49 9.19 6.85
N GLY A 45 10.86 9.73 5.82
CA GLY A 45 9.49 10.18 5.90
C GLY A 45 8.97 10.59 4.53
N GLY A 46 7.75 10.17 4.19
CA GLY A 46 7.15 10.55 2.92
C GLY A 46 5.88 9.79 2.60
N ALA A 47 5.01 10.44 1.81
CA ALA A 47 3.81 9.83 1.26
C ALA A 47 4.10 8.74 0.21
N SER A 48 5.35 8.59 -0.24
CA SER A 48 5.73 7.65 -1.30
C SER A 48 5.50 6.19 -0.90
N GLY A 49 5.67 5.82 0.37
CA GLY A 49 5.32 4.48 0.87
C GLY A 49 3.83 4.15 0.65
N ALA A 50 2.94 5.12 0.90
CA ALA A 50 1.52 4.95 0.62
C ALA A 50 1.25 4.79 -0.87
N VAL A 51 1.93 5.57 -1.73
CA VAL A 51 1.83 5.43 -3.20
C VAL A 51 2.27 4.05 -3.66
N PHE A 52 3.37 3.52 -3.12
CA PHE A 52 3.80 2.13 -3.40
C PHE A 52 2.72 1.11 -3.02
N GLY A 53 2.07 1.29 -1.88
CA GLY A 53 0.93 0.47 -1.49
C GLY A 53 -0.27 0.58 -2.43
N LEU A 54 -0.61 1.77 -2.90
CA LEU A 54 -1.66 1.96 -3.90
C LEU A 54 -1.32 1.30 -5.25
N MET A 55 -0.05 1.39 -5.69
CA MET A 55 0.40 0.75 -6.93
C MET A 55 0.34 -0.78 -6.80
N ALA A 56 0.79 -1.33 -5.68
CA ALA A 56 0.69 -2.76 -5.40
C ALA A 56 -0.77 -3.23 -5.32
N ALA A 57 -1.63 -2.46 -4.65
CA ALA A 57 -3.08 -2.70 -4.62
C ALA A 57 -3.70 -2.69 -6.02
N ALA A 58 -3.28 -1.77 -6.89
CA ALA A 58 -3.78 -1.68 -8.26
C ALA A 58 -3.35 -2.90 -9.07
N VAL A 59 -2.09 -3.34 -8.92
CA VAL A 59 -1.58 -4.57 -9.54
C VAL A 59 -2.37 -5.80 -9.07
N VAL A 60 -2.67 -5.91 -7.77
CA VAL A 60 -3.50 -6.99 -7.22
C VAL A 60 -4.91 -6.95 -7.82
N GLY A 61 -5.53 -5.78 -7.87
CA GLY A 61 -6.85 -5.59 -8.48
C GLY A 61 -6.89 -5.98 -9.95
N LEU A 62 -5.94 -5.49 -10.75
CA LEU A 62 -5.84 -5.80 -12.18
C LEU A 62 -5.65 -7.30 -12.42
N ARG A 63 -4.76 -7.96 -11.67
CA ARG A 63 -4.55 -9.40 -11.79
C ARG A 63 -5.79 -10.20 -11.42
N ARG A 64 -6.54 -9.77 -10.39
CA ARG A 64 -7.83 -10.37 -10.02
C ARG A 64 -8.86 -10.23 -11.12
N ASP A 65 -8.88 -9.08 -11.79
CA ASP A 65 -9.73 -8.79 -12.95
C ASP A 65 -9.21 -9.47 -14.24
N ARG A 66 -8.15 -10.30 -14.15
CA ARG A 66 -7.46 -11.00 -15.26
C ARG A 66 -6.87 -10.05 -16.31
N ILE A 67 -6.61 -8.81 -15.93
CA ILE A 67 -5.95 -7.80 -16.75
C ILE A 67 -4.46 -7.84 -16.45
N ASN A 68 -3.63 -7.90 -17.49
CA ASN A 68 -2.18 -7.81 -17.33
C ASN A 68 -1.78 -6.38 -16.94
N PRO A 69 -1.20 -6.13 -15.75
CA PRO A 69 -0.82 -4.79 -15.32
C PRO A 69 0.20 -4.10 -16.25
N MET A 70 1.00 -4.87 -16.99
CA MET A 70 1.97 -4.32 -17.94
C MET A 70 1.30 -3.67 -19.16
N GLN A 71 0.04 -3.97 -19.43
CA GLN A 71 -0.73 -3.38 -20.54
C GLN A 71 -1.47 -2.10 -20.13
N THR A 72 -1.51 -1.73 -18.84
CA THR A 72 -2.29 -0.60 -18.32
C THR A 72 -1.45 0.64 -17.99
N GLY A 73 -0.14 0.60 -18.23
CA GLY A 73 0.81 1.62 -17.78
C GLY A 73 1.17 1.56 -16.30
N ILE A 74 0.24 1.12 -15.43
CA ILE A 74 0.47 0.97 -13.98
C ILE A 74 1.60 -0.03 -13.70
N GLY A 75 1.63 -1.17 -14.40
CA GLY A 75 2.66 -2.19 -14.21
C GLY A 75 4.06 -1.67 -14.51
N MET A 76 4.23 -1.02 -15.67
CA MET A 76 5.53 -0.44 -16.05
C MET A 76 5.94 0.68 -15.11
N THR A 77 4.99 1.54 -14.71
CA THR A 77 5.25 2.63 -13.75
C THR A 77 5.70 2.05 -12.40
N PHE A 78 5.11 0.94 -11.96
CA PHE A 78 5.49 0.30 -10.69
C PHE A 78 6.88 -0.32 -10.76
N VAL A 79 7.20 -1.02 -11.85
CA VAL A 79 8.55 -1.56 -12.09
C VAL A 79 9.59 -0.43 -12.08
N LEU A 80 9.33 0.68 -12.76
CA LEU A 80 10.23 1.84 -12.75
C LEU A 80 10.46 2.39 -11.34
N ASN A 81 9.39 2.54 -10.54
CA ASN A 81 9.50 3.02 -9.17
C ASN A 81 10.30 2.04 -8.29
N ILE A 82 10.13 0.73 -8.48
CA ILE A 82 10.94 -0.30 -7.80
C ILE A 82 12.42 -0.15 -8.18
N VAL A 83 12.74 -0.02 -9.47
CA VAL A 83 14.13 0.16 -9.92
C VAL A 83 14.74 1.43 -9.32
N ILE A 84 14.01 2.54 -9.37
CA ILE A 84 14.42 3.81 -8.75
C ILE A 84 14.74 3.64 -7.27
N THR A 85 13.89 2.91 -6.54
CA THR A 85 14.05 2.63 -5.11
C THR A 85 15.32 1.85 -4.79
N LEU A 86 15.68 0.90 -5.66
CA LEU A 86 16.84 0.04 -5.46
C LEU A 86 18.16 0.71 -5.89
N VAL A 87 18.11 1.63 -6.85
CA VAL A 87 19.29 2.21 -7.49
C VAL A 87 19.67 3.57 -6.91
N ILE A 88 18.70 4.41 -6.52
CA ILE A 88 18.99 5.76 -6.04
C ILE A 88 19.31 5.74 -4.53
N PRO A 89 20.53 6.15 -4.12
CA PRO A 89 20.88 6.23 -2.70
C PRO A 89 20.00 7.23 -1.95
N GLY A 90 19.74 6.94 -0.68
CA GLY A 90 18.91 7.78 0.20
C GLY A 90 17.40 7.54 0.07
N ILE A 91 16.95 6.70 -0.87
CA ILE A 91 15.56 6.23 -0.90
C ILE A 91 15.37 5.08 0.09
N SER A 92 14.35 5.18 0.95
CA SER A 92 14.02 4.13 1.91
C SER A 92 13.41 2.91 1.20
N ILE A 93 14.23 1.90 0.93
CA ILE A 93 13.78 0.61 0.39
C ILE A 93 12.74 -0.01 1.34
N GLY A 94 12.99 0.02 2.66
CA GLY A 94 12.05 -0.49 3.67
C GLY A 94 10.72 0.26 3.64
N GLY A 95 10.77 1.58 3.48
CA GLY A 95 9.59 2.44 3.37
C GLY A 95 8.70 2.12 2.15
N HIS A 96 9.31 1.87 1.01
CA HIS A 96 8.58 1.57 -0.21
C HIS A 96 8.04 0.12 -0.25
N PHE A 97 8.87 -0.85 0.11
CA PHE A 97 8.43 -2.26 0.11
C PHE A 97 7.47 -2.57 1.26
N GLY A 98 7.66 -1.98 2.44
CA GLY A 98 6.70 -2.09 3.54
C GLY A 98 5.32 -1.55 3.15
N GLY A 99 5.28 -0.40 2.48
CA GLY A 99 4.04 0.18 1.97
C GLY A 99 3.39 -0.67 0.88
N ALA A 100 4.19 -1.19 -0.07
CA ALA A 100 3.73 -2.10 -1.11
C ALA A 100 3.10 -3.38 -0.53
N ILE A 101 3.75 -4.01 0.46
CA ILE A 101 3.26 -5.23 1.11
C ILE A 101 1.95 -4.96 1.85
N ALA A 102 1.92 -3.94 2.71
CA ALA A 102 0.74 -3.60 3.50
C ALA A 102 -0.45 -3.21 2.60
N GLY A 103 -0.20 -2.41 1.56
CA GLY A 103 -1.21 -2.03 0.57
C GLY A 103 -1.75 -3.22 -0.23
N ALA A 104 -0.86 -4.13 -0.67
CA ALA A 104 -1.26 -5.35 -1.36
C ALA A 104 -2.14 -6.23 -0.48
N ILE A 105 -1.73 -6.50 0.77
CA ILE A 105 -2.51 -7.31 1.73
C ILE A 105 -3.87 -6.66 2.01
N CYS A 106 -3.89 -5.35 2.30
CA CYS A 106 -5.12 -4.60 2.55
C CYS A 106 -6.09 -4.67 1.36
N SER A 107 -5.56 -4.54 0.13
CA SER A 107 -6.35 -4.63 -1.10
C SER A 107 -7.02 -6.00 -1.30
N LEU A 108 -6.49 -7.06 -0.68
CA LEU A 108 -7.09 -8.39 -0.80
C LEU A 108 -8.51 -8.44 -0.22
N PHE A 109 -8.76 -7.63 0.81
CA PHE A 109 -10.05 -7.50 1.48
C PHE A 109 -10.94 -6.45 0.81
N LEU A 110 -10.35 -5.38 0.27
CA LEU A 110 -11.08 -4.24 -0.30
C LEU A 110 -11.53 -4.44 -1.75
N LEU A 111 -10.72 -5.14 -2.56
CA LEU A 111 -10.96 -5.30 -4.00
C LEU A 111 -11.61 -6.65 -4.32
N ASN A 112 -12.66 -6.98 -3.58
CA ASN A 112 -13.31 -8.28 -3.72
C ASN A 112 -14.29 -8.26 -4.91
N PRO A 113 -14.30 -9.28 -5.79
CA PRO A 113 -15.29 -9.35 -6.84
C PRO A 113 -16.69 -9.49 -6.23
N SER A 114 -17.68 -8.84 -6.83
CA SER A 114 -19.11 -8.83 -6.44
C SER A 114 -19.76 -10.20 -6.16
N LYS A 115 -19.05 -11.32 -6.40
CA LYS A 115 -19.55 -12.70 -6.28
C LYS A 115 -19.17 -13.43 -4.99
N ARG A 116 -18.37 -12.85 -4.09
CA ARG A 116 -18.09 -13.44 -2.76
C ARG A 116 -18.74 -12.62 -1.67
N THR A 117 -19.59 -13.26 -0.87
CA THR A 117 -20.24 -12.73 0.34
C THR A 117 -19.22 -12.50 1.47
N ILE A 118 -18.15 -11.75 1.21
CA ILE A 118 -17.43 -11.12 2.31
C ILE A 118 -18.35 -10.00 2.80
N SER A 119 -18.71 -10.01 4.08
CA SER A 119 -19.58 -8.97 4.60
C SER A 119 -18.88 -7.62 4.43
N LYS A 120 -19.62 -6.56 4.06
CA LYS A 120 -19.10 -5.18 3.96
C LYS A 120 -18.33 -4.73 5.21
N LEU A 121 -18.60 -5.40 6.33
CA LEU A 121 -17.93 -5.25 7.61
C LEU A 121 -16.43 -5.62 7.56
N PHE A 122 -16.05 -6.69 6.86
CA PHE A 122 -14.66 -7.11 6.69
C PHE A 122 -13.85 -6.13 5.82
N GLU A 123 -14.48 -5.45 4.87
CA GLU A 123 -13.83 -4.40 4.07
C GLU A 123 -13.39 -3.22 4.94
N VAL A 124 -13.99 -3.03 6.13
CA VAL A 124 -13.63 -1.96 7.07
C VAL A 124 -12.73 -2.49 8.18
N PHE A 125 -13.09 -3.61 8.81
CA PHE A 125 -12.33 -4.10 9.95
C PHE A 125 -10.99 -4.72 9.59
N ALA A 126 -10.82 -5.34 8.42
CA ALA A 126 -9.53 -5.92 8.05
C ALA A 126 -8.44 -4.84 7.90
N PRO A 127 -8.66 -3.73 7.15
CA PRO A 127 -7.70 -2.62 7.12
C PRO A 127 -7.39 -2.04 8.51
N ILE A 128 -8.40 -1.90 9.37
CA ILE A 128 -8.22 -1.39 10.74
C ILE A 128 -7.35 -2.35 11.56
N ALA A 129 -7.65 -3.65 11.52
CA ALA A 129 -6.88 -4.67 12.23
C ALA A 129 -5.42 -4.72 11.75
N ILE A 130 -5.19 -4.64 10.44
CA ILE A 130 -3.84 -4.57 9.87
C ILE A 130 -3.13 -3.29 10.37
N SER A 131 -3.81 -2.14 10.35
CA SER A 131 -3.25 -0.88 10.82
C SER A 131 -2.88 -0.93 12.31
N ILE A 132 -3.74 -1.50 13.15
CA ILE A 132 -3.46 -1.70 14.59
C ILE A 132 -2.26 -2.62 14.78
N ALA A 133 -2.18 -3.73 14.04
CA ALA A 133 -1.06 -4.65 14.11
C ALA A 133 0.26 -3.99 13.69
N LEU A 134 0.24 -3.14 12.66
CA LEU A 134 1.41 -2.36 12.22
C LEU A 134 1.85 -1.35 13.28
N VAL A 135 0.91 -0.65 13.92
CA VAL A 135 1.21 0.28 15.02
C VAL A 135 1.79 -0.46 16.22
N TYR A 136 1.20 -1.59 16.61
CA TYR A 136 1.72 -2.43 17.68
C TYR A 136 3.15 -2.89 17.38
N LEU A 137 3.40 -3.39 16.16
CA LEU A 137 4.73 -3.82 15.74
C LEU A 137 5.75 -2.67 15.80
N ALA A 138 5.38 -1.47 15.35
CA ALA A 138 6.24 -0.30 15.45
C ALA A 138 6.60 0.02 16.91
N VAL A 139 5.60 0.05 17.80
CA VAL A 139 5.80 0.35 19.23
C VAL A 139 6.64 -0.74 19.90
N SER A 140 6.39 -2.01 19.60
CA SER A 140 7.20 -3.11 20.13
C SER A 140 8.65 -3.05 19.66
N PHE A 141 8.90 -2.66 18.42
CA PHE A 141 10.24 -2.53 17.87
C PHE A 141 11.02 -1.37 18.51
N VAL A 142 10.37 -0.22 18.74
CA VAL A 142 11.01 0.94 19.39
C VAL A 142 11.35 0.67 20.87
N ASN A 143 10.58 -0.19 21.54
CA ASN A 143 10.76 -0.51 22.95
C ASN A 143 11.63 -1.77 23.21
N ALA A 144 12.16 -2.40 22.17
CA ALA A 144 13.03 -3.58 22.26
C ALA A 144 14.49 -3.17 22.38
#